data_AF-A0A959IF74-F1
#
_entry.id   AF-A0A959IF74-F1
#
_cell.length_a   1.000
_cell.length_b   1.000
_cell.length_c   1.000
_cell.angle_alpha   90.00
_cell.angle_beta   90.00
_cell.angle_gamma   90.00
#
_symmetry.space_group_name_H-M   'P 1'
#
loop_
_entity.id
_entity.type
_entity.pdbx_description
1 polymer ?
#
loop_
_entity_poly.entity_id
_entity_poly.type
_entity_poly.pdbx_seq_one_letter_code
_entity_poly.pdbx_strand_id
1 'polypeptide(L)'
;SDGFFFSNYGQNGVMRYPVENNVDEAGGWLCVDSAGKVYIYGTSVQPGNDDMVIIKLKTDEVSTAVKDQVPALTDLSVYPNPARDQLSLSFELPKATSVQINLHALDGRAIAALSLGHLPAGPQTVDGAALLRYAGPGMYLLSIQTEGQVYTQKLMVR
;
A
#
# COMPACT_ATOMS: atom_id res chain seq x y z
N SER A 1 -16.71 11.71 -40.96
CA SER A 1 -17.70 11.78 -39.87
C SER A 1 -17.10 11.07 -38.67
N ASP A 2 -16.61 11.90 -37.75
CA ASP A 2 -16.62 11.73 -36.29
C ASP A 2 -17.35 10.50 -35.73
N GLY A 3 -16.58 9.53 -35.26
CA GLY A 3 -17.10 8.38 -34.51
C GLY A 3 -17.82 8.81 -33.23
N PHE A 4 -18.92 8.13 -32.92
CA PHE A 4 -19.72 8.34 -31.71
C PHE A 4 -19.16 7.56 -30.53
N PHE A 5 -19.01 8.22 -29.38
CA PHE A 5 -18.78 7.52 -28.12
C PHE A 5 -20.09 6.94 -27.60
N PHE A 6 -20.12 5.62 -27.39
CA PHE A 6 -21.21 4.97 -26.67
C PHE A 6 -20.89 4.96 -25.17
N SER A 7 -21.65 5.73 -24.38
CA SER A 7 -21.52 5.81 -22.93
C SER A 7 -22.44 4.87 -22.16
N ASN A 8 -23.30 4.11 -22.85
CA ASN A 8 -24.32 3.28 -22.23
C ASN A 8 -23.99 1.80 -22.37
N TYR A 9 -23.32 1.25 -21.37
CA TYR A 9 -23.18 -0.19 -21.21
C TYR A 9 -24.58 -0.72 -20.84
N GLY A 10 -25.22 -1.45 -21.75
CA GLY A 10 -26.58 -1.99 -21.57
C GLY A 10 -26.74 -2.79 -20.25
N GLN A 11 -27.97 -3.21 -19.95
CA GLN A 11 -28.24 -4.01 -18.74
C GLN A 11 -27.25 -5.19 -18.62
N ASN A 12 -26.60 -5.33 -17.46
CA ASN A 12 -25.62 -6.37 -17.13
C ASN A 12 -24.28 -6.31 -17.88
N GLY A 13 -23.85 -5.15 -18.37
CA GLY A 13 -22.51 -4.96 -18.94
C GLY A 13 -22.33 -5.55 -20.35
N VAL A 14 -23.42 -5.99 -20.97
CA VAL A 14 -23.43 -6.48 -22.35
C VAL A 14 -23.96 -5.37 -23.25
N MET A 15 -23.12 -4.89 -24.16
CA MET A 15 -23.56 -4.08 -25.29
C MET A 15 -23.86 -4.97 -26.49
N ARG A 16 -25.04 -4.80 -27.07
CA ARG A 16 -25.45 -5.40 -28.34
C ARG A 16 -25.89 -4.28 -29.25
N TYR A 17 -25.26 -4.15 -30.41
CA TYR A 17 -25.71 -3.25 -31.45
C TYR A 17 -26.43 -4.09 -32.51
N PRO A 18 -27.73 -3.90 -32.74
CA PRO A 18 -28.41 -4.57 -33.83
C PRO A 18 -27.91 -3.98 -35.15
N VAL A 19 -27.18 -4.76 -35.93
CA VAL A 19 -26.88 -4.40 -37.32
C VAL A 19 -28.02 -4.94 -38.17
N GLU A 20 -28.71 -4.05 -38.88
CA GLU A 20 -29.74 -4.48 -39.82
C GLU A 20 -29.09 -5.20 -41.01
N ASN A 21 -29.69 -6.34 -41.39
CA ASN A 21 -29.32 -7.23 -42.50
C ASN A 21 -28.36 -8.37 -42.14
N ASN A 22 -28.99 -9.53 -41.97
CA ASN A 22 -28.50 -10.86 -41.61
C ASN A 22 -27.52 -11.46 -42.66
N VAL A 23 -26.25 -11.05 -42.64
CA VAL A 23 -25.14 -11.73 -43.36
C VAL A 23 -24.02 -12.06 -42.37
N ASP A 24 -23.34 -13.19 -42.59
CA ASP A 24 -22.38 -13.83 -41.68
C ASP A 24 -21.49 -12.84 -40.89
N GLU A 25 -21.76 -12.71 -39.59
CA GLU A 25 -20.99 -11.87 -38.68
C GLU A 25 -19.95 -12.74 -37.97
N ALA A 26 -18.68 -12.66 -38.40
CA ALA A 26 -17.59 -13.30 -37.68
C ALA A 26 -17.28 -12.50 -36.40
N GLY A 27 -17.44 -13.17 -35.25
CA GLY A 27 -17.15 -12.62 -33.93
C GLY A 27 -15.72 -12.08 -33.81
N GLY A 28 -15.62 -10.90 -33.19
CA GLY A 28 -14.40 -10.12 -33.17
C GLY A 28 -13.21 -10.80 -32.51
N TRP A 29 -12.03 -10.58 -33.07
CA TRP A 29 -10.75 -10.94 -32.46
C TRP A 29 -10.44 -9.99 -31.30
N LEU A 30 -9.69 -10.49 -30.31
CA LEU A 30 -9.29 -9.75 -29.12
C LEU A 30 -7.76 -9.61 -29.09
N CYS A 31 -7.26 -8.41 -28.81
CA CYS A 31 -5.84 -8.17 -28.55
C CYS A 31 -5.63 -7.37 -27.27
N VAL A 32 -4.45 -7.54 -26.68
CA VAL A 32 -4.02 -6.84 -25.47
C VAL A 32 -2.69 -6.15 -25.77
N ASP A 33 -2.56 -4.87 -25.41
CA ASP A 33 -1.30 -4.14 -25.57
C ASP A 33 -0.32 -4.41 -24.41
N SER A 34 0.90 -3.88 -24.50
CA SER A 34 1.91 -4.02 -23.44
C SER A 34 1.52 -3.33 -22.12
N ALA A 35 0.48 -2.49 -22.11
CA ALA A 35 -0.06 -1.82 -20.94
C ALA A 35 -1.29 -2.55 -20.36
N GLY A 36 -1.65 -3.72 -20.88
CA GLY A 36 -2.80 -4.52 -20.41
C GLY A 36 -4.16 -4.01 -20.86
N LYS A 37 -4.23 -3.08 -21.83
CA LYS A 37 -5.49 -2.58 -22.38
C LYS A 37 -6.04 -3.58 -23.38
N VAL A 38 -7.34 -3.87 -23.27
CA VAL A 38 -8.01 -4.87 -24.09
C VAL A 38 -8.78 -4.19 -25.22
N TYR A 39 -8.58 -4.67 -26.43
CA TYR A 39 -9.24 -4.19 -27.65
C TYR A 39 -10.00 -5.34 -28.31
N ILE A 40 -11.22 -5.05 -28.75
CA ILE A 40 -12.04 -5.96 -29.56
C ILE A 40 -12.20 -5.29 -30.92
N TYR A 41 -12.01 -6.03 -32.02
CA TYR A 41 -12.27 -5.53 -33.35
C TYR A 41 -13.23 -6.43 -34.12
N GLY A 42 -14.10 -5.82 -34.91
CA GLY A 42 -15.04 -6.51 -35.80
C GLY A 42 -15.04 -5.86 -37.18
N THR A 43 -15.36 -6.65 -38.19
CA THR A 43 -15.42 -6.20 -39.59
C THR A 43 -16.79 -6.52 -40.17
N SER A 44 -17.40 -5.56 -40.85
CA SER A 44 -18.57 -5.79 -41.71
C SER A 44 -18.09 -5.82 -43.15
N VAL A 45 -18.30 -6.95 -43.82
CA VAL A 45 -17.92 -7.13 -45.23
C VAL A 45 -19.22 -7.11 -46.03
N GLN A 46 -19.43 -6.05 -46.80
CA GLN A 46 -20.53 -5.94 -47.74
C GLN A 46 -19.99 -5.72 -49.16
N PRO A 47 -20.70 -6.18 -50.21
CA PRO A 47 -20.24 -5.99 -51.58
C PRO A 47 -20.02 -4.51 -51.93
N GLY A 48 -18.75 -4.11 -52.01
CA GLY A 48 -18.33 -2.74 -52.36
C GLY A 48 -18.21 -1.77 -51.17
N ASN A 49 -18.46 -2.22 -49.93
CA ASN A 49 -18.24 -1.42 -48.73
C ASN A 49 -17.79 -2.30 -47.55
N ASP A 50 -16.52 -2.19 -47.18
CA ASP A 50 -15.93 -2.88 -46.04
C ASP A 50 -15.75 -1.87 -44.90
N ASP A 51 -16.36 -2.15 -43.73
CA ASP A 51 -16.29 -1.31 -42.54
C ASP A 51 -15.63 -2.05 -41.37
N MET A 52 -14.93 -1.32 -40.50
CA MET A 52 -14.26 -1.87 -39.31
C MET A 52 -14.63 -1.10 -38.04
N VAL A 53 -14.89 -1.82 -36.95
CA VAL A 53 -15.07 -1.28 -35.60
C VAL A 53 -13.94 -1.73 -34.68
N ILE A 54 -13.44 -0.81 -33.85
CA ILE A 54 -12.51 -1.10 -32.75
C ILE A 54 -13.12 -0.57 -31.45
N ILE A 55 -13.29 -1.45 -30.47
CA ILE A 55 -13.78 -1.12 -29.12
C ILE A 55 -12.63 -1.32 -28.14
N LYS A 56 -12.24 -0.25 -27.45
CA LYS A 56 -11.37 -0.37 -26.27
C LYS A 56 -12.25 -0.64 -25.05
N LEU A 57 -12.03 -1.77 -24.37
CA LEU A 57 -12.67 -2.02 -23.09
C LEU A 57 -12.04 -1.12 -22.03
N LYS A 58 -12.89 -0.49 -21.22
CA LYS A 58 -12.45 0.17 -20.00
C LYS A 58 -12.11 -0.93 -19.00
N THR A 59 -10.84 -1.27 -18.91
CA THR A 59 -10.31 -1.97 -17.75
C THR A 59 -10.16 -0.94 -16.65
N ASP A 60 -10.67 -1.23 -15.45
CA ASP A 60 -10.36 -0.39 -14.30
C ASP A 60 -8.84 -0.46 -14.12
N GLU A 61 -8.16 0.66 -14.41
CA GLU A 61 -6.79 0.83 -14.00
C GLU A 61 -6.82 0.69 -12.48
N VAL A 62 -6.31 -0.42 -11.96
CA VAL A 62 -5.98 -0.53 -10.55
C VAL A 62 -4.84 0.45 -10.33
N SER A 63 -5.21 1.71 -10.13
CA SER A 63 -4.31 2.73 -9.63
C SER A 63 -3.88 2.23 -8.27
N THR A 64 -2.63 1.80 -8.17
CA THR A 64 -1.95 1.55 -6.89
C THR A 64 -1.62 2.88 -6.22
N ALA A 65 -2.55 3.83 -6.22
CA ALA A 65 -2.50 4.98 -5.36
C ALA A 65 -2.38 4.46 -3.93
N VAL A 66 -1.18 4.58 -3.37
CA VAL A 66 -0.90 4.31 -1.96
C VAL A 66 -1.75 5.29 -1.17
N LYS A 67 -2.93 4.83 -0.76
CA LYS A 67 -3.90 5.62 -0.02
C LYS A 67 -3.42 5.72 1.42
N ASP A 68 -3.10 6.95 1.80
CA ASP A 68 -2.66 7.44 3.12
C ASP A 68 -1.32 6.90 3.64
N GLN A 69 -0.23 7.56 3.21
CA GLN A 69 1.01 7.55 4.00
C GLN A 69 0.74 8.26 5.33
N VAL A 70 0.42 7.50 6.37
CA VAL A 70 0.40 8.03 7.75
C VAL A 70 1.78 8.66 7.99
N PRO A 71 1.86 9.93 8.43
CA PRO A 71 3.13 10.60 8.66
C PRO A 71 4.02 9.76 9.55
N ALA A 72 5.20 9.40 9.05
CA ALA A 72 6.08 8.46 9.72
C ALA A 72 6.99 9.13 10.74
N LEU A 73 7.32 8.42 11.81
CA LEU A 73 8.39 8.80 12.74
C LEU A 73 9.74 8.87 11.99
N THR A 74 10.49 9.94 12.23
CA THR A 74 11.81 10.19 11.64
C THR A 74 12.90 10.24 12.73
N ASP A 75 14.16 10.18 12.29
CA ASP A 75 15.35 10.34 13.15
C ASP A 75 15.39 9.40 14.37
N LEU A 76 14.89 8.18 14.20
CA LEU A 76 14.96 7.15 15.22
C LEU A 76 16.41 6.76 15.50
N SER A 77 16.85 7.00 16.73
CA SER A 77 18.13 6.59 17.25
C SER A 77 17.96 5.94 18.62
N VAL A 78 18.67 4.82 18.82
CA VAL A 78 18.65 4.04 20.06
C VAL A 78 20.10 3.81 20.47
N TYR A 79 20.50 4.41 21.60
CA TYR A 79 21.89 4.42 22.04
C TYR A 79 22.03 4.31 23.57
N PRO A 80 23.15 3.78 24.08
CA PRO A 80 24.17 3.05 23.33
C PRO A 80 23.63 1.72 22.79
N ASN A 81 24.17 1.27 21.65
CA ASN A 81 23.96 -0.08 21.14
C ASN A 81 25.34 -0.68 20.81
N PRO A 82 25.85 -1.67 21.57
CA PRO A 82 25.15 -2.43 22.60
C PRO A 82 24.86 -1.65 23.90
N ALA A 83 23.67 -1.87 24.47
CA ALA A 83 23.22 -1.33 25.74
C ALA A 83 23.63 -2.23 26.91
N ARG A 84 23.73 -1.66 28.12
CA ARG A 84 24.08 -2.40 29.33
C ARG A 84 23.12 -2.07 30.47
N ASP A 85 23.22 -0.86 30.99
CA ASP A 85 22.43 -0.31 32.10
C ASP A 85 21.67 0.96 31.71
N GLN A 86 22.10 1.62 30.65
CA GLN A 86 21.48 2.83 30.11
C GLN A 86 20.96 2.58 28.69
N LEU A 87 19.85 3.24 28.37
CA LEU A 87 19.27 3.25 27.03
C LEU A 87 18.55 4.59 26.83
N SER A 88 18.87 5.28 25.75
CA SER A 88 18.23 6.50 25.32
C SER A 88 17.64 6.29 23.94
N LEU A 89 16.40 6.73 23.77
CA LEU A 89 15.71 6.74 22.49
C LEU A 89 15.45 8.18 22.07
N SER A 90 15.88 8.52 20.87
CA SER A 90 15.58 9.79 20.23
C SER A 90 14.76 9.54 18.97
N PHE A 91 13.70 10.31 18.76
CA PHE A 91 12.86 10.23 17.57
C PHE A 91 12.05 11.51 17.39
N GLU A 92 11.56 11.77 16.18
CA GLU A 92 10.70 12.90 15.90
C GLU A 92 9.28 12.44 15.56
N LEU A 93 8.29 13.03 16.24
CA LEU A 93 6.87 12.78 16.02
C LEU A 93 6.30 13.79 15.03
N PRO A 94 5.77 13.37 13.88
CA PRO A 94 5.18 14.30 12.90
C PRO A 94 3.86 14.92 13.38
N LYS A 95 3.18 14.30 14.35
CA LYS A 95 1.96 14.80 14.98
C LYS A 95 1.89 14.34 16.44
N ALA A 96 1.09 15.03 17.25
CA ALA A 96 0.81 14.60 18.62
C ALA A 96 0.09 13.24 18.61
N THR A 97 0.59 12.27 19.36
CA THR A 97 0.05 10.90 19.36
C THR A 97 0.40 10.16 20.64
N SER A 98 -0.31 9.08 20.93
CA SER A 98 0.00 8.20 22.05
C SER A 98 1.15 7.27 21.68
N VAL A 99 2.16 7.17 22.55
CA VAL A 99 3.38 6.39 22.30
C VAL A 99 3.54 5.29 23.35
N GLN A 100 3.79 4.08 22.87
CA GLN A 100 4.19 2.93 23.68
C GLN A 100 5.47 2.32 23.12
N ILE A 101 6.45 2.09 23.98
CA ILE A 101 7.70 1.42 23.61
C ILE A 101 7.66 0.01 24.18
N ASN A 102 7.96 -0.98 23.36
CA ASN A 102 8.01 -2.38 23.78
C ASN A 102 9.37 -2.99 23.48
N LEU A 103 9.80 -3.91 24.33
CA LEU A 103 10.99 -4.73 24.13
C LEU A 103 10.56 -6.19 24.04
N HIS A 104 10.93 -6.85 22.94
CA HIS A 104 10.62 -8.25 22.68
C HIS A 104 11.90 -9.05 22.45
N ALA A 105 11.90 -10.31 22.85
CA ALA A 105 12.90 -11.28 22.41
C ALA A 105 12.68 -11.66 20.93
N LEU A 106 13.67 -12.28 20.29
CA LEU A 106 13.61 -12.68 18.88
C LEU A 106 12.53 -13.73 18.57
N ASP A 107 12.08 -14.48 19.58
CA ASP A 107 10.98 -15.43 19.50
C ASP A 107 9.59 -14.76 19.65
N GLY A 108 9.55 -13.42 19.80
CA GLY A 108 8.33 -12.63 19.95
C GLY A 108 7.87 -12.44 21.41
N ARG A 109 8.50 -13.11 22.38
CA ARG A 109 8.12 -12.98 23.79
C ARG A 109 8.33 -11.56 24.29
N ALA A 110 7.29 -10.96 24.87
CA ALA A 110 7.37 -9.64 25.47
C ALA A 110 8.26 -9.66 26.73
N ILE A 111 9.21 -8.72 26.81
CA ILE A 111 10.16 -8.58 27.93
C ILE A 111 9.77 -7.42 28.83
N ALA A 112 9.50 -6.26 28.23
CA ALA A 112 9.13 -5.06 28.94
C ALA A 112 8.35 -4.11 28.04
N ALA A 113 7.59 -3.21 28.66
CA ALA A 113 6.90 -2.13 27.97
C ALA A 113 7.00 -0.84 28.79
N LEU A 114 7.08 0.29 28.10
CA LEU A 114 7.07 1.64 28.65
C LEU A 114 5.98 2.44 27.94
N SER A 115 4.94 2.80 28.68
CA SER A 115 3.86 3.66 28.17
C SER A 115 4.21 5.12 28.46
N LEU A 116 4.32 5.93 27.41
CA LEU A 116 4.61 7.36 27.51
C LEU A 116 3.35 8.21 27.47
N GLY A 117 2.20 7.61 27.15
CA GLY A 117 0.95 8.33 26.98
C GLY A 117 0.98 9.23 25.75
N HIS A 118 0.26 10.34 25.80
CA HIS A 118 0.12 11.28 24.68
C HIS A 118 1.27 12.27 24.66
N LEU A 119 2.05 12.28 23.59
CA LEU A 119 3.20 13.17 23.39
C LEU A 119 2.90 14.20 22.29
N PRO A 120 3.46 15.42 22.38
CA PRO A 120 3.31 16.43 21.34
C PRO A 120 4.11 16.08 20.08
N ALA A 121 3.78 16.74 18.97
CA ALA A 121 4.61 16.69 17.77
C ALA A 121 5.99 17.31 18.03
N GLY A 122 7.00 16.88 17.26
CA GLY A 122 8.38 17.33 17.36
C GLY A 122 9.32 16.31 18.01
N PRO A 123 10.56 16.73 18.35
CA PRO A 123 11.60 15.83 18.84
C PRO A 123 11.28 15.32 20.25
N GLN A 124 11.52 14.03 20.45
CA GLN A 124 11.36 13.32 21.71
C GLN A 124 12.67 12.68 22.11
N THR A 125 12.99 12.73 23.41
CA THR A 125 14.09 11.96 24.01
C THR A 125 13.56 11.26 25.23
N VAL A 126 13.74 9.93 25.27
CA VAL A 126 13.15 9.06 26.27
C VAL A 126 14.24 8.23 26.93
N ASP A 127 14.25 8.24 28.26
CA ASP A 127 15.03 7.28 29.06
C ASP A 127 14.33 5.91 29.00
N GLY A 128 15.01 4.95 28.37
CA GLY A 128 14.58 3.59 28.18
C GLY A 128 15.20 2.59 29.16
N ALA A 129 15.97 3.02 30.17
CA ALA A 129 16.69 2.10 31.07
C ALA A 129 15.76 1.07 31.75
N ALA A 130 14.52 1.46 32.04
CA ALA A 130 13.52 0.56 32.62
C ALA A 130 13.20 -0.66 31.73
N LEU A 131 13.34 -0.55 30.41
CA LEU A 131 13.12 -1.66 29.47
C LEU A 131 14.19 -2.76 29.62
N LEU A 132 15.38 -2.41 30.11
CA LEU A 132 16.50 -3.35 30.26
C LEU A 132 16.43 -4.19 31.54
N ARG A 133 15.56 -3.83 32.50
CA ARG A 133 15.52 -4.43 33.85
C ARG A 133 15.41 -5.96 33.86
N TYR A 134 14.73 -6.52 32.87
CA TYR A 134 14.50 -7.97 32.74
C TYR A 134 15.14 -8.57 31.48
N ALA A 135 15.95 -7.78 30.77
CA ALA A 135 16.68 -8.22 29.60
C ALA A 135 18.04 -8.79 30.02
N GLY A 136 18.26 -10.08 29.78
CA GLY A 136 19.60 -10.66 29.86
C GLY A 136 20.46 -10.31 28.63
N PRO A 137 21.76 -10.63 28.62
CA PRO A 137 22.62 -10.40 27.46
C PRO A 137 22.07 -11.10 26.22
N GLY A 138 21.98 -10.40 25.09
CA GLY A 138 21.40 -10.94 23.87
C GLY A 138 20.85 -9.90 22.90
N MET A 139 20.20 -10.39 21.86
CA MET A 139 19.52 -9.55 20.85
C MET A 139 18.03 -9.46 21.13
N TYR A 140 17.48 -8.26 20.97
CA TYR A 140 16.08 -7.94 21.18
C TYR A 140 15.55 -7.07 20.04
N LEU A 141 14.22 -7.02 19.92
CA LEU A 141 13.49 -6.09 19.07
C LEU A 141 12.86 -5.04 19.97
N LEU A 142 13.29 -3.79 19.79
CA LEU A 142 12.66 -2.64 20.42
C LEU A 142 11.67 -2.05 19.42
N SER A 143 10.42 -1.89 19.81
CA SER A 143 9.39 -1.29 18.98
C SER A 143 8.78 -0.04 19.59
N ILE A 144 8.54 0.98 18.77
CA ILE A 144 7.81 2.20 19.12
C ILE A 144 6.48 2.13 18.39
N GLN A 145 5.40 2.04 19.15
CA GLN A 145 4.04 1.99 18.65
C GLN A 145 3.36 3.34 18.86
N THR A 146 2.75 3.81 17.78
CA THR A 146 1.86 4.97 17.73
C THR A 146 0.47 4.54 17.26
N GLU A 147 -0.47 5.48 17.12
CA GLU A 147 -1.88 5.21 16.78
C GLU A 147 -2.11 4.39 15.50
N GLY A 148 -1.17 4.38 14.55
CA GLY A 148 -1.31 3.60 13.31
C GLY A 148 -0.03 2.99 12.77
N GLN A 149 1.10 3.12 13.49
CA GLN A 149 2.41 2.69 13.01
C GLN A 149 3.22 2.05 14.13
N VAL A 150 4.01 1.05 13.74
CA VAL A 150 4.96 0.37 14.61
C VAL A 150 6.33 0.44 13.94
N TYR A 151 7.30 1.00 14.66
CA TYR A 151 8.69 1.09 14.22
C TYR A 151 9.53 0.12 15.03
N THR A 152 10.31 -0.73 14.38
CA THR A 152 11.10 -1.76 15.08
C THR A 152 12.58 -1.59 14.77
N GLN A 153 13.40 -1.61 15.82
CA GLN A 153 14.85 -1.57 15.74
C GLN A 153 15.47 -2.73 16.53
N LYS A 154 16.57 -3.29 16.03
CA LYS A 154 17.35 -4.29 16.76
C LYS A 154 18.15 -3.62 17.87
N LEU A 155 18.08 -4.19 19.06
CA LEU A 155 18.85 -3.77 20.22
C LEU A 155 19.73 -4.93 20.71
N MET A 156 21.02 -4.68 20.88
CA MET A 156 21.92 -5.61 21.55
C MET A 156 22.09 -5.20 23.01
N VAL A 157 21.92 -6.14 23.94
CA VAL A 157 22.11 -5.96 25.38
C VAL A 157 23.30 -6.80 25.84
N ARG A 158 24.14 -6.26 26.73
CA ARG A 158 25.35 -6.88 27.27
C ARG A 158 25.24 -7.26 28.73
#